data_AF-A0A495Z9V1-F1
#
_entry.id   AF-A0A495Z9V1-F1
#
_cell.length_a   1.000
_cell.length_b   1.000
_cell.length_c   1.000
_cell.angle_alpha   90.00
_cell.angle_beta   90.00
_cell.angle_gamma   90.00
#
_symmetry.space_group_name_H-M   'P 1'
#
loop_
_entity.id
_entity.type
_entity.pdbx_description
1 polymer ?
#
loop_
_entity_poly.entity_id
_entity_poly.type
_entity_poly.pdbx_seq_one_letter_code
_entity_poly.pdbx_strand_id
1 'polypeptide(L)'
;MRALWFIIQREFVSNVLTSRFMIGFIVCLLSTAVAVFVQVDDHEKRLVGYNTAVRESQAEVQNWKLYTDISAKVHRKPNPLGIFNIGMETSGVNTVVVEPDKPIWTRDSRSPGWGETTQKIGADNPFLAMFLSVDVVFIFKIVLSALAILFAYNT
;
A
#
# COMPACT_ATOMS: atom_id res chain seq x y z
N MET A 1 40.57 -19.03 -6.56
CA MET A 1 39.39 -18.17 -6.85
C MET A 1 38.83 -18.35 -8.27
N ARG A 2 39.64 -18.39 -9.34
CA ARG A 2 39.13 -18.59 -10.72
C ARG A 2 38.35 -19.89 -10.95
N ALA A 3 38.78 -21.02 -10.39
CA ALA A 3 38.08 -22.29 -10.54
C ALA A 3 36.68 -22.29 -9.89
N LEU A 4 36.54 -21.69 -8.71
CA LEU A 4 35.27 -21.53 -8.02
C LEU A 4 34.29 -20.67 -8.84
N TRP A 5 34.81 -19.59 -9.44
CA TRP A 5 34.05 -18.72 -10.34
C TRP A 5 33.50 -19.48 -11.57
N PHE A 6 34.33 -20.30 -12.22
CA PHE A 6 33.89 -21.09 -13.37
C PHE A 6 32.80 -22.11 -13.02
N ILE A 7 32.90 -22.74 -11.85
CA ILE A 7 31.89 -23.70 -11.37
C ILE A 7 30.56 -22.98 -11.11
N ILE A 8 30.59 -21.85 -10.41
CA ILE A 8 29.40 -21.03 -10.14
C ILE A 8 28.75 -20.57 -11.45
N GLN A 9 29.56 -20.07 -12.39
CA GLN A 9 29.04 -19.59 -13.68
C GLN A 9 28.36 -20.71 -14.47
N ARG A 10 28.95 -21.92 -14.49
CA ARG A 10 28.36 -23.06 -15.20
C ARG A 10 27.04 -23.52 -14.59
N GLU A 11 27.01 -23.69 -13.26
CA GLU A 11 25.79 -24.10 -12.55
C GLU A 11 24.68 -23.05 -12.63
N PHE A 12 25.04 -21.76 -12.57
CA PHE A 12 24.09 -20.68 -12.72
C PHE A 12 23.50 -20.63 -14.13
N VAL A 13 24.33 -20.69 -15.17
CA VAL A 13 23.87 -20.70 -16.57
C VAL A 13 23.01 -21.93 -16.84
N SER A 14 23.38 -23.10 -16.32
CA SER A 14 22.60 -24.33 -16.47
C SER A 14 21.21 -24.22 -15.82
N ASN A 15 21.12 -23.66 -14.62
CA ASN A 15 19.84 -23.47 -13.94
C ASN A 15 18.99 -22.35 -14.55
N VAL A 16 19.58 -21.25 -15.00
CA VAL A 16 18.86 -20.12 -15.63
C VAL A 16 18.33 -20.48 -17.02
N LEU A 17 19.04 -21.28 -17.80
CA LEU A 17 18.58 -21.73 -19.12
C LEU A 17 17.57 -22.89 -19.07
N THR A 18 17.25 -23.39 -17.88
CA THR A 18 16.28 -24.48 -17.75
C THR A 18 14.86 -23.96 -18.07
N SER A 19 14.06 -24.78 -18.77
CA SER A 19 12.67 -24.45 -19.12
C SER A 19 11.83 -24.07 -17.89
N ARG A 20 12.10 -24.69 -16.74
CA ARG A 20 11.49 -24.42 -15.43
C ARG A 20 11.74 -22.96 -14.97
N PHE A 21 12.95 -22.43 -15.15
CA PHE A 21 13.29 -21.03 -14.84
C PHE A 21 12.50 -20.09 -15.75
N MET A 22 12.49 -20.36 -17.06
CA MET A 22 11.79 -19.54 -18.04
C MET A 22 10.28 -19.47 -17.77
N ILE A 23 9.64 -20.60 -17.46
CA ILE A 23 8.21 -20.63 -17.12
C ILE A 23 7.95 -19.81 -15.85
N GLY A 24 8.75 -20.00 -14.79
CA GLY A 24 8.61 -19.23 -13.56
C GLY A 24 8.82 -17.74 -13.75
N PHE A 25 9.79 -17.34 -14.58
CA PHE A 25 10.06 -15.95 -14.92
C PHE A 25 8.92 -15.30 -15.69
N ILE A 26 8.34 -16.01 -16.67
CA ILE A 26 7.18 -15.53 -17.44
C ILE A 26 5.97 -15.35 -16.51
N VAL A 27 5.71 -16.32 -15.63
CA VAL A 27 4.62 -16.21 -14.63
C VAL A 27 4.86 -15.04 -13.69
N CYS A 28 6.09 -14.81 -13.25
CA CYS A 28 6.46 -13.65 -12.43
C CYS A 28 6.18 -12.33 -13.14
N LEU A 29 6.58 -12.21 -14.41
CA LEU A 29 6.36 -11.01 -15.21
C LEU A 29 4.87 -10.74 -15.44
N LEU A 30 4.10 -11.76 -15.83
CA LEU A 30 2.66 -11.63 -16.05
C LEU A 30 1.93 -11.27 -14.75
N SER A 31 2.25 -11.94 -13.64
CA SER A 31 1.63 -11.66 -12.36
C SER A 31 1.95 -10.25 -11.87
N THR A 32 3.19 -9.78 -12.07
CA THR A 32 3.58 -8.40 -11.76
C THR A 32 2.84 -7.38 -12.63
N ALA A 33 2.68 -7.64 -13.93
CA ALA A 33 1.97 -6.73 -14.82
C ALA A 33 0.49 -6.58 -14.42
N VAL A 34 -0.17 -7.70 -14.10
CA VAL A 34 -1.55 -7.68 -13.59
C VAL A 34 -1.65 -6.95 -12.25
N ALA A 35 -0.69 -7.17 -11.34
CA ALA A 35 -0.64 -6.50 -10.05
C ALA A 35 -0.55 -4.97 -10.16
N VAL A 36 0.32 -4.49 -11.04
CA VAL A 36 0.51 -3.06 -11.29
C VAL A 36 -0.76 -2.47 -11.91
N PHE A 37 -1.38 -3.16 -12.86
CA PHE A 37 -2.62 -2.69 -13.49
C PHE A 37 -3.74 -2.48 -12.47
N VAL A 38 -3.95 -3.44 -11.56
CA VAL A 38 -4.96 -3.32 -10.50
C VAL A 38 -4.61 -2.19 -9.51
N GLN A 39 -3.33 -2.03 -9.14
CA GLN A 39 -2.91 -0.98 -8.20
C GLN A 39 -3.03 0.44 -8.77
N VAL A 40 -2.92 0.62 -10.09
CA VAL A 40 -3.15 1.94 -10.72
C VAL A 40 -4.60 2.38 -10.53
N ASP A 41 -5.55 1.49 -10.78
CA ASP A 41 -6.99 1.78 -10.61
C ASP A 41 -7.32 2.11 -9.14
N ASP A 42 -6.76 1.35 -8.20
CA ASP A 42 -6.92 1.61 -6.77
C ASP A 42 -6.27 2.94 -6.33
N HIS A 43 -5.14 3.32 -6.93
CA HIS A 43 -4.49 4.60 -6.65
C HIS A 43 -5.34 5.78 -7.13
N GLU A 44 -5.94 5.66 -8.31
CA GLU A 44 -6.83 6.69 -8.85
C GLU A 44 -8.06 6.91 -7.94
N LYS A 45 -8.70 5.83 -7.51
CA LYS A 45 -9.81 5.89 -6.54
C LYS A 45 -9.41 6.61 -5.24
N ARG A 46 -8.22 6.33 -4.72
CA ARG A 46 -7.70 7.02 -3.52
C ARG A 46 -7.46 8.51 -3.76
N LEU A 47 -6.97 8.88 -4.93
CA LEU A 47 -6.74 10.27 -5.29
C LEU A 47 -8.06 11.05 -5.39
N VAL A 48 -9.09 10.44 -5.99
CA VAL A 48 -10.45 11.01 -6.05
C VAL A 48 -11.05 11.15 -4.66
N GLY A 49 -10.89 10.15 -3.79
CA GLY A 49 -11.33 10.21 -2.40
C GLY A 49 -10.67 11.34 -1.62
N TYR A 50 -9.35 11.50 -1.75
CA TYR A 50 -8.61 12.61 -1.14
C TYR A 50 -9.11 13.98 -1.62
N ASN A 51 -9.26 14.17 -2.93
CA ASN A 51 -9.70 15.45 -3.48
C ASN A 51 -11.13 15.81 -3.03
N THR A 52 -12.01 14.81 -2.93
CA THR A 52 -13.38 15.00 -2.42
C THR A 52 -13.36 15.44 -0.95
N ALA A 53 -12.60 14.75 -0.10
CA ALA A 53 -12.48 15.09 1.33
C ALA A 53 -11.87 16.50 1.55
N VAL A 54 -10.86 16.88 0.76
CA VAL A 54 -10.29 18.23 0.79
C VAL A 54 -11.32 19.29 0.37
N ARG A 55 -12.14 19.00 -0.64
CA ARG A 55 -13.17 19.94 -1.08
C ARG A 55 -14.28 20.10 -0.05
N GLU A 56 -14.69 19.02 0.59
CA GLU A 56 -15.68 19.04 1.68
C GLU A 56 -15.17 19.82 2.88
N SER A 57 -13.93 19.57 3.32
CA SER A 57 -13.32 20.34 4.42
C SER A 57 -13.15 21.82 4.08
N GLN A 58 -12.83 22.18 2.84
CA GLN A 58 -12.79 23.58 2.40
C GLN A 58 -14.17 24.25 2.38
N ALA A 59 -15.22 23.52 2.01
CA ALA A 59 -16.59 24.03 2.05
C ALA A 59 -17.07 24.24 3.49
N GLU A 60 -16.63 23.39 4.43
CA GLU A 60 -16.93 23.52 5.86
C GLU A 60 -16.34 24.82 6.45
N VAL A 61 -15.13 25.21 6.03
CA VAL A 61 -14.48 26.47 6.44
C VAL A 61 -15.35 27.70 6.15
N GLN A 62 -16.11 27.71 5.05
CA GLN A 62 -16.98 28.84 4.69
C GLN A 62 -18.20 28.98 5.60
N ASN A 63 -18.55 27.93 6.35
CA ASN A 63 -19.70 27.90 7.24
C ASN A 63 -19.35 28.25 8.70
N TRP A 64 -18.07 28.40 9.03
CA TRP A 64 -17.64 28.73 10.39
C TRP A 64 -18.04 30.15 10.77
N LYS A 65 -18.97 30.28 11.72
CA LYS A 65 -19.46 31.57 12.22
C LYS A 65 -18.84 31.99 13.53
N LEU A 66 -18.31 31.04 14.31
CA LEU A 66 -17.80 31.27 15.66
C LEU A 66 -16.39 30.70 15.81
N TYR A 67 -15.61 31.29 16.72
CA TYR A 67 -14.24 30.82 17.01
C TYR A 67 -14.22 29.37 17.52
N THR A 68 -15.24 28.97 18.29
CA THR A 68 -15.41 27.60 18.80
C THR A 68 -15.75 26.58 17.69
N ASP A 69 -16.18 27.06 16.53
CA ASP A 69 -16.59 26.23 15.38
C ASP A 69 -15.41 25.89 14.45
N ILE A 70 -14.24 26.48 14.71
CA ILE A 70 -13.03 26.26 13.92
C ILE A 70 -12.49 24.86 14.21
N SER A 71 -12.73 23.95 13.28
CA SER A 71 -12.24 22.58 13.31
C SER A 71 -11.49 22.28 12.01
N ALA A 72 -10.21 22.67 11.95
CA ALA A 72 -9.42 22.55 10.73
C ALA A 72 -9.04 21.07 10.49
N LYS A 73 -9.68 20.44 9.51
CA LYS A 73 -9.36 19.06 9.09
C LYS A 73 -8.24 19.09 8.05
N VAL A 74 -7.14 18.42 8.34
CA VAL A 74 -5.99 18.26 7.43
C VAL A 74 -5.94 16.82 6.95
N HIS A 75 -6.14 16.62 5.65
CA HIS A 75 -6.08 15.30 5.02
C HIS A 75 -4.65 14.99 4.56
N ARG A 76 -4.20 13.75 4.73
CA ARG A 76 -2.91 13.29 4.23
C ARG A 76 -3.02 12.95 2.74
N LYS A 77 -2.10 13.47 1.93
CA LYS A 77 -2.04 13.17 0.50
C LYS A 77 -1.59 11.72 0.26
N PRO A 78 -2.20 10.98 -0.69
CA PRO A 78 -1.73 9.67 -1.13
C PRO A 78 -0.28 9.68 -1.59
N ASN A 79 0.52 8.70 -1.17
CA ASN A 79 1.89 8.52 -1.61
C ASN A 79 1.93 8.20 -3.13
N PRO A 80 2.73 8.91 -3.94
CA PRO A 80 2.90 8.57 -5.36
C PRO A 80 3.52 7.18 -5.57
N LEU A 81 4.35 6.71 -4.63
CA LEU A 81 4.92 5.35 -4.70
C LEU A 81 3.93 4.26 -4.26
N GLY A 82 2.75 4.65 -3.78
CA GLY A 82 1.66 3.75 -3.38
C GLY A 82 1.09 2.90 -4.52
N ILE A 83 1.42 3.21 -5.77
CA ILE A 83 1.07 2.41 -6.96
C ILE A 83 1.88 1.10 -7.00
N PHE A 84 3.09 1.13 -6.43
CA PHE A 84 3.98 -0.03 -6.38
C PHE A 84 4.02 -0.66 -5.01
N ASN A 85 4.00 0.16 -3.96
CA ASN A 85 3.93 -0.32 -2.60
C ASN A 85 3.12 0.58 -1.66
N ILE A 86 2.02 0.05 -1.12
CA ILE A 86 1.18 0.75 -0.15
C ILE A 86 1.82 0.75 1.24
N GLY A 87 2.52 -0.34 1.59
CA GLY A 87 3.29 -0.45 2.83
C GLY A 87 2.46 -0.14 4.09
N MET A 88 2.98 0.73 4.95
CA MET A 88 2.32 1.13 6.21
C MET A 88 1.31 2.28 6.02
N GLU A 89 1.06 2.73 4.78
CA GLU A 89 0.17 3.85 4.51
C GLU A 89 -1.30 3.54 4.89
N THR A 90 -1.72 2.28 4.82
CA THR A 90 -3.08 1.82 5.19
C THR A 90 -3.34 1.81 6.70
N SER A 91 -2.29 1.79 7.52
CA SER A 91 -2.40 1.62 8.97
C SER A 91 -2.41 2.95 9.73
N GLY A 92 -2.11 4.06 9.05
CA GLY A 92 -2.08 5.40 9.64
C GLY A 92 -3.43 6.11 9.63
N VAL A 93 -3.57 7.10 10.51
CA VAL A 93 -4.70 8.03 10.49
C VAL A 93 -4.56 8.95 9.26
N ASN A 94 -5.60 9.02 8.44
CA ASN A 94 -5.58 9.77 7.17
C ASN A 94 -5.98 11.25 7.31
N THR A 95 -6.55 11.63 8.47
CA THR A 95 -7.05 12.97 8.73
C THR A 95 -6.67 13.42 10.13
N VAL A 96 -6.07 14.60 10.25
CA VAL A 96 -5.79 15.25 11.53
C VAL A 96 -6.69 16.45 11.65
N VAL A 97 -7.54 16.47 12.66
CA VAL A 97 -8.33 17.65 12.99
C VAL A 97 -7.51 18.55 13.89
N VAL A 98 -7.54 19.86 13.76
CA VAL A 98 -6.90 20.83 14.65
C VAL A 98 -7.99 21.74 15.19
N GLU A 99 -8.21 21.69 16.50
CA GLU A 99 -9.16 22.57 17.21
C GLU A 99 -8.33 23.54 18.08
N PRO A 100 -8.65 24.84 18.09
CA PRO A 100 -7.86 25.84 18.82
C PRO A 100 -8.03 25.78 20.35
N ASP A 101 -9.09 25.12 20.85
CA ASP A 101 -9.44 25.03 22.26
C ASP A 101 -8.78 23.84 22.99
N LYS A 102 -8.14 22.91 22.26
CA LYS A 102 -7.56 21.69 22.83
C LYS A 102 -6.09 21.51 22.44
N PRO A 103 -5.18 21.28 23.41
CA PRO A 103 -3.80 20.95 23.13
C PRO A 103 -3.69 19.58 22.43
N ILE A 104 -2.76 19.49 21.47
CA ILE A 104 -2.55 18.34 20.57
C ILE A 104 -2.32 17.02 21.35
N TRP A 105 -1.73 17.11 22.54
CA TRP A 105 -1.30 15.97 23.35
C TRP A 105 -2.35 15.42 24.33
N THR A 106 -3.47 16.13 24.53
CA THR A 106 -4.53 15.75 25.50
C THR A 106 -5.73 15.08 24.81
N ARG A 107 -5.60 14.77 23.51
CA ARG A 107 -6.71 14.21 22.75
C ARG A 107 -6.85 12.71 22.96
N ASP A 108 -7.83 12.38 23.78
CA ASP A 108 -8.43 11.06 23.84
C ASP A 108 -8.86 10.62 22.42
N SER A 109 -8.51 9.38 22.08
CA SER A 109 -8.88 8.67 20.84
C SER A 109 -10.39 8.41 20.68
N ARG A 110 -11.22 9.15 21.43
CA ARG A 110 -12.68 9.04 21.54
C ARG A 110 -13.42 10.38 21.33
N SER A 111 -12.70 11.48 21.09
CA SER A 111 -13.34 12.79 20.82
C SER A 111 -13.94 12.80 19.39
N PRO A 112 -15.12 13.41 19.13
CA PRO A 112 -15.82 13.39 17.83
C PRO A 112 -15.10 14.04 16.62
N GLY A 113 -13.79 14.28 16.71
CA GLY A 113 -12.91 14.70 15.62
C GLY A 113 -11.69 13.77 15.43
N TRP A 114 -11.56 12.73 16.24
CA TRP A 114 -10.66 11.59 16.05
C TRP A 114 -11.50 10.33 16.13
N GLY A 115 -12.14 9.94 15.03
CA GLY A 115 -13.04 8.79 15.08
C GLY A 115 -13.90 8.56 13.85
N GLU A 116 -14.13 9.57 13.02
CA GLU A 116 -14.42 9.28 11.62
C GLU A 116 -13.09 8.94 10.94
N THR A 117 -12.58 7.75 11.27
CA THR A 117 -11.76 6.97 10.35
C THR A 117 -12.48 7.03 9.03
N THR A 118 -12.08 7.98 8.17
CA THR A 118 -12.53 8.05 6.79
C THR A 118 -12.17 6.70 6.24
N GLN A 119 -13.21 5.87 6.15
CA GLN A 119 -13.26 4.51 5.66
C GLN A 119 -11.87 3.93 5.42
N LYS A 120 -11.29 3.27 6.44
CA LYS A 120 -10.30 2.24 6.12
C LYS A 120 -10.93 1.43 5.00
N ILE A 121 -10.26 1.24 3.88
CA ILE A 121 -10.79 0.35 2.85
C ILE A 121 -10.92 -1.02 3.54
N GLY A 122 -12.17 -1.47 3.77
CA GLY A 122 -12.47 -2.60 4.65
C GLY A 122 -12.77 -2.28 6.13
N ALA A 123 -13.14 -1.04 6.51
CA ALA A 123 -13.46 -0.65 7.89
C ALA A 123 -14.56 -1.51 8.54
N ASP A 124 -15.46 -2.07 7.73
CA ASP A 124 -16.54 -2.95 8.20
C ASP A 124 -16.02 -4.36 8.56
N ASN A 125 -14.83 -4.75 8.08
CA ASN A 125 -14.24 -6.04 8.39
C ASN A 125 -12.70 -5.98 8.52
N PRO A 126 -12.14 -6.03 9.75
CA PRO A 126 -10.71 -5.98 9.97
C PRO A 126 -9.95 -7.17 9.35
N PHE A 127 -10.61 -8.31 9.07
CA PHE A 127 -9.99 -9.41 8.35
C PHE A 127 -9.84 -9.10 6.85
N LEU A 128 -10.78 -8.39 6.24
CA LEU A 128 -10.65 -7.95 4.84
C LEU A 128 -9.52 -6.93 4.67
N ALA A 129 -9.30 -6.06 5.65
CA ALA A 129 -8.20 -5.10 5.62
C ALA A 129 -6.81 -5.77 5.51
N MET A 130 -6.64 -7.00 6.02
CA MET A 130 -5.40 -7.77 5.88
C MET A 130 -5.22 -8.31 4.44
N PHE A 131 -6.30 -8.76 3.80
CA PHE A 131 -6.28 -9.26 2.41
C PHE A 131 -6.28 -8.13 1.36
N LEU A 132 -6.72 -6.93 1.71
CA LEU A 132 -6.73 -5.76 0.81
C LEU A 132 -5.34 -5.12 0.63
N SER A 133 -4.32 -5.58 1.37
CA SER A 133 -2.93 -5.15 1.21
C SER A 133 -2.15 -5.99 0.19
N VAL A 134 -2.83 -6.55 -0.82
CA VAL A 134 -2.16 -7.24 -1.93
C VAL A 134 -1.47 -6.22 -2.81
N ASP A 135 -0.16 -6.31 -2.81
CA ASP A 135 0.76 -5.34 -3.35
C ASP A 135 1.74 -6.04 -4.30
N VAL A 136 2.40 -5.30 -5.20
CA VAL A 136 3.41 -5.87 -6.11
C VAL A 136 4.45 -6.68 -5.31
N VAL A 137 4.86 -6.18 -4.14
CA VAL A 137 5.86 -6.84 -3.30
C VAL A 137 5.34 -8.16 -2.72
N PHE A 138 4.05 -8.24 -2.38
CA PHE A 138 3.44 -9.47 -1.88
C PHE A 138 3.43 -10.56 -2.97
N ILE A 139 3.11 -10.17 -4.20
CA ILE A 139 3.13 -11.07 -5.35
C ILE A 139 4.55 -11.55 -5.65
N PHE A 140 5.54 -10.65 -5.64
CA PHE A 140 6.94 -11.03 -5.79
C PHE A 140 7.39 -12.05 -4.73
N LYS A 141 6.99 -11.87 -3.46
CA LYS A 141 7.32 -12.83 -2.38
C LYS A 141 6.73 -14.21 -2.65
N ILE A 142 5.47 -14.29 -3.08
CA ILE A 142 4.82 -15.57 -3.40
C ILE A 142 5.52 -16.23 -4.59
N VAL A 143 5.77 -15.48 -5.66
CA VAL A 143 6.39 -16.02 -6.87
C VAL A 143 7.84 -16.46 -6.62
N LEU A 144 8.64 -15.66 -5.91
CA LEU A 144 10.00 -16.03 -5.54
C LEU A 144 10.03 -17.25 -4.61
N SER A 145 9.07 -17.36 -3.68
CA SER A 145 8.92 -18.55 -2.84
C SER A 145 8.60 -19.79 -3.68
N ALA A 146 7.65 -19.69 -4.61
CA ALA A 146 7.32 -20.78 -5.54
C ALA A 146 8.51 -21.17 -6.43
N LEU A 147 9.26 -20.17 -6.93
CA LEU A 147 10.47 -20.38 -7.73
C LEU A 147 11.57 -21.08 -6.91
N ALA A 148 11.73 -20.68 -5.64
CA ALA A 148 12.69 -21.31 -4.73
C ALA A 148 12.34 -22.79 -4.50
N ILE A 149 11.06 -23.12 -4.34
CA ILE A 149 10.60 -24.52 -4.26
C ILE A 149 10.91 -25.27 -5.57
N LEU A 150 10.64 -24.66 -6.73
CA LEU A 150 10.93 -25.25 -8.04
C LEU A 150 12.42 -25.52 -8.27
N PHE A 151 13.32 -24.70 -7.74
CA PHE A 151 14.77 -24.93 -7.83
C PHE A 151 15.29 -25.88 -6.75
N ALA A 152 14.69 -25.88 -5.56
CA ALA A 152 15.05 -26.81 -4.50
C ALA A 152 14.63 -28.26 -4.83
N TYR A 153 13.55 -28.43 -5.59
CA TYR A 153 13.07 -29.75 -5.99
C TYR A 153 13.89 -30.30 -7.17
N ASN A 154 14.85 -31.16 -6.86
CA ASN A 154 15.69 -31.83 -7.83
C ASN A 154 15.03 -33.13 -8.32
N THR A 155 14.40 -33.09 -9.49
CA THR A 155 14.11 -34.26 -10.33
C THR A 155 14.82 -34.14 -11.66
#